data_AF-A0A2G9XS01-F1
#
_entry.id   AF-A0A2G9XS01-F1
#
_cell.length_a   1.000
_cell.length_b   1.000
_cell.length_c   1.000
_cell.angle_alpha   90.00
_cell.angle_beta   90.00
_cell.angle_gamma   90.00
#
_symmetry.space_group_name_H-M   'P 1'
#
loop_
_entity.id
_entity.type
_entity.pdbx_description
1 polymer ?
#
loop_
_entity_poly.entity_id
_entity_poly.type
_entity_poly.pdbx_seq_one_letter_code
_entity_poly.pdbx_strand_id
1 'polypeptide(L)'
;WRYDYWHWPFYKKDVIEEKNMTRDEVVEYCAEWLIAAFQFGRHIIRIGREGLQGTPGPYVWTLGGVDEEGNDACNDLTDCYLEGALLARINDPTFGFRYSSRTRTETLRRVFECIRHGLGYPSIRNDDVLIPNLMHWFGHPLKDARRWVHQACMAPAPDTKLGAPAMRYPHPTLASAVKTIS
;
A
#
# COMPACT_ATOMS: atom_id res chain seq x y z
N TRP A 1 4.89 0.75 2.10
CA TRP A 1 5.55 -0.49 2.58
C TRP A 1 4.67 -1.70 2.25
N ARG A 2 5.25 -2.87 1.95
CA ARG A 2 4.52 -4.12 1.60
C ARG A 2 4.59 -5.16 2.72
N TYR A 3 3.77 -4.96 3.75
CA TYR A 3 3.82 -5.81 4.94
C TYR A 3 3.40 -7.24 4.65
N ASP A 4 2.37 -7.43 3.84
CA ASP A 4 1.89 -8.76 3.44
C ASP A 4 2.95 -9.59 2.68
N TYR A 5 3.88 -8.94 1.97
CA TYR A 5 5.00 -9.60 1.32
C TYR A 5 6.15 -9.91 2.29
N TRP A 6 6.59 -8.89 3.05
CA TRP A 6 7.76 -9.00 3.91
C TRP A 6 7.51 -9.78 5.20
N HIS A 7 6.28 -9.77 5.71
CA HIS A 7 5.91 -10.48 6.93
C HIS A 7 5.39 -11.90 6.68
N TRP A 8 5.15 -12.27 5.41
CA TRP A 8 4.69 -13.61 5.03
C TRP A 8 5.54 -14.76 5.59
N PRO A 9 6.89 -14.68 5.66
CA PRO A 9 7.69 -15.73 6.26
C PRO A 9 7.36 -15.99 7.74
N PHE A 10 7.06 -14.93 8.51
CA PHE A 10 6.69 -15.06 9.92
C PHE A 10 5.29 -15.66 10.07
N TYR A 11 4.34 -15.22 9.24
CA TYR A 11 3.00 -15.82 9.21
C TYR A 11 3.06 -17.33 8.93
N LYS A 12 3.82 -17.74 7.90
CA LYS A 12 3.95 -19.15 7.54
C LYS A 12 4.53 -19.97 8.69
N LYS A 13 5.59 -19.45 9.33
CA LYS A 13 6.21 -20.11 10.47
C LYS A 13 5.22 -20.29 11.62
N ASP A 14 4.62 -19.20 12.10
CA ASP A 14 3.86 -19.23 13.36
C ASP A 14 2.45 -19.81 13.21
N VAL A 15 1.80 -19.63 12.05
CA VAL A 15 0.42 -20.07 11.81
C VAL A 15 0.33 -21.43 11.10
N ILE A 16 1.20 -21.69 10.12
CA ILE A 16 1.10 -22.90 9.28
C ILE A 16 1.99 -24.02 9.81
N GLU A 17 3.25 -23.72 10.10
CA GLU A 17 4.27 -24.73 10.45
C GLU A 17 4.21 -25.08 11.93
N GLU A 18 4.43 -24.10 12.82
CA GLU A 18 4.51 -24.30 14.27
C GLU A 18 3.14 -24.26 14.95
N LYS A 19 2.15 -23.61 14.32
CA LYS A 19 0.78 -23.45 14.84
C LYS A 19 0.74 -22.86 16.26
N ASN A 20 1.67 -21.94 16.53
CA ASN A 20 1.71 -21.16 17.77
C ASN A 20 0.59 -20.11 17.82
N MET A 21 0.06 -19.74 16.65
CA MET A 21 -0.97 -18.73 16.49
C MET A 21 -2.04 -19.21 15.52
N THR A 22 -3.28 -18.80 15.78
CA THR A 22 -4.42 -19.00 14.89
C THR A 22 -4.51 -17.86 13.87
N ARG A 23 -5.21 -18.12 12.76
CA ARG A 23 -5.48 -17.11 11.74
C ARG A 23 -6.27 -15.93 12.31
N ASP A 24 -7.26 -16.19 13.17
CA ASP A 24 -8.11 -15.17 13.77
C ASP A 24 -7.32 -14.22 14.68
N GLU A 25 -6.36 -14.76 15.45
CA GLU A 25 -5.42 -13.94 16.22
C GLU A 25 -4.59 -13.04 15.29
N VAL A 26 -4.13 -13.54 14.13
CA VAL A 26 -3.41 -12.69 13.17
C VAL A 26 -4.29 -11.58 12.62
N VAL A 27 -5.57 -11.84 12.35
CA VAL A 27 -6.52 -10.81 11.90
C VAL A 27 -6.66 -9.72 12.97
N GLU A 28 -6.77 -10.11 14.25
CA GLU A 28 -6.77 -9.19 15.39
C GLU A 28 -5.49 -8.37 15.45
N TYR A 29 -4.31 -9.00 15.37
CA TYR A 29 -3.03 -8.28 15.35
C TYR A 29 -2.89 -7.33 14.16
N CYS A 30 -3.43 -7.68 12.98
CA CYS A 30 -3.45 -6.78 11.83
C CYS A 30 -4.31 -5.54 12.12
N ALA A 31 -5.45 -5.71 12.78
CA ALA A 31 -6.31 -4.61 13.22
C ALA A 31 -5.64 -3.74 14.30
N GLU A 32 -5.01 -4.36 15.31
CA GLU A 32 -4.22 -3.66 16.32
C GLU A 32 -3.06 -2.87 15.72
N TRP A 33 -2.38 -3.44 14.72
CA TRP A 33 -1.30 -2.77 14.02
C TRP A 33 -1.79 -1.54 13.26
N LEU A 34 -2.97 -1.61 12.64
CA LEU A 34 -3.62 -0.42 12.05
C LEU A 34 -3.91 0.65 13.10
N ILE A 35 -4.47 0.27 14.25
CA ILE A 35 -4.74 1.19 15.37
C ILE A 35 -3.45 1.85 15.86
N ALA A 36 -2.40 1.06 16.08
CA ALA A 36 -1.11 1.55 16.54
C ALA A 36 -0.48 2.50 15.51
N ALA A 37 -0.53 2.15 14.22
CA ALA A 37 0.00 2.99 13.14
C ALA A 37 -0.72 4.34 13.05
N PHE A 38 -2.03 4.37 13.29
CA PHE A 38 -2.81 5.62 13.29
C PHE A 38 -2.38 6.61 14.38
N GLN A 39 -1.84 6.12 15.50
CA GLN A 39 -1.37 6.99 16.59
C GLN A 39 -0.15 7.82 16.19
N PHE A 40 0.59 7.40 15.16
CA PHE A 40 1.75 8.14 14.65
C PHE A 40 1.32 9.33 13.79
N GLY A 41 0.98 10.43 14.45
CA GLY A 41 0.71 11.73 13.83
C GLY A 41 1.92 12.65 13.80
N ARG A 42 2.08 13.43 12.72
CA ARG A 42 3.05 14.53 12.67
C ARG A 42 2.38 15.86 13.02
N HIS A 43 3.01 16.70 13.84
CA HIS A 43 2.61 18.10 13.95
C HIS A 43 3.02 18.85 12.68
N ILE A 44 2.03 19.39 11.98
CA ILE A 44 2.22 20.17 10.76
C ILE A 44 1.65 21.56 11.02
N ILE A 45 2.37 22.59 10.59
CA ILE A 45 1.91 23.98 10.67
C ILE A 45 0.60 24.17 9.88
N ARG A 46 -0.18 25.21 10.22
CA ARG A 46 -1.52 25.45 9.66
C ARG A 46 -1.61 25.30 8.13
N ILE A 47 -0.71 25.95 7.39
CA ILE A 47 -0.71 25.90 5.92
C ILE A 47 -0.54 24.48 5.38
N GLY A 48 0.25 23.64 6.06
CA GLY A 48 0.41 22.24 5.68
C GLY A 48 -0.80 21.38 6.06
N ARG A 49 -1.52 21.73 7.14
CA ARG A 49 -2.79 21.07 7.51
C ARG A 49 -3.93 21.40 6.57
N GLU A 50 -3.96 22.61 6.03
CA GLU A 50 -4.92 23.00 5.00
C GLU A 50 -4.71 22.21 3.69
N GLY A 51 -3.47 21.81 3.38
CA GLY A 51 -3.15 20.94 2.24
C GLY A 51 -3.29 19.43 2.50
N LEU A 52 -3.17 18.98 3.76
CA LEU A 52 -3.28 17.57 4.17
C LEU A 52 -4.39 17.43 5.22
N GLN A 53 -5.63 17.63 4.77
CA GLN A 53 -6.80 17.64 5.64
C GLN A 53 -7.18 16.23 6.09
N GLY A 54 -7.51 16.07 7.36
CA GLY A 54 -8.08 14.83 7.90
C GLY A 54 -7.11 13.63 8.03
N THR A 55 -5.85 13.76 7.62
CA THR A 55 -4.86 12.68 7.67
C THR A 55 -3.65 13.03 8.55
N PRO A 56 -3.14 12.11 9.40
CA PRO A 56 -1.88 12.29 10.14
C PRO A 56 -0.66 12.41 9.22
N GLY A 57 -0.76 11.97 7.97
CA GLY A 57 0.25 12.02 6.91
C GLY A 57 -0.07 10.96 5.85
N PRO A 58 0.42 11.08 4.60
CA PRO A 58 0.06 10.12 3.56
C PRO A 58 0.84 8.81 3.75
N TYR A 59 0.30 7.93 4.59
CA TYR A 59 0.83 6.60 4.85
C TYR A 59 -0.01 5.58 4.08
N VAL A 60 0.58 5.00 3.05
CA VAL A 60 -0.07 3.95 2.26
C VAL A 60 0.68 2.64 2.47
N TRP A 61 -0.06 1.63 2.91
CA TRP A 61 0.42 0.26 2.98
C TRP A 61 0.00 -0.45 1.71
N THR A 62 0.98 -0.96 0.99
CA THR A 62 0.76 -1.61 -0.30
C THR A 62 0.57 -3.10 -0.06
N LEU A 63 -0.46 -3.67 -0.68
CA LEU A 63 -0.84 -5.07 -0.54
C LEU A 63 -0.94 -5.72 -1.93
N GLY A 64 -0.70 -7.03 -2.00
CA GLY A 64 -0.84 -7.85 -3.19
C GLY A 64 0.25 -7.64 -4.24
N GLY A 65 -0.17 -7.75 -5.50
CA GLY A 65 0.67 -7.60 -6.69
C GLY A 65 1.41 -8.88 -7.03
N VAL A 66 2.58 -8.74 -7.65
CA VAL A 66 3.45 -9.85 -8.03
C VAL A 66 4.73 -9.93 -7.19
N ASP A 67 5.33 -11.12 -7.15
CA ASP A 67 6.66 -11.36 -6.59
C ASP A 67 7.78 -10.96 -7.59
N GLU A 68 9.03 -11.20 -7.20
CA GLU A 68 10.21 -10.89 -8.04
C GLU A 68 10.24 -11.70 -9.35
N GLU A 69 9.63 -12.88 -9.36
CA GLU A 69 9.55 -13.80 -10.51
C GLU A 69 8.33 -13.47 -11.41
N GLY A 70 7.36 -12.73 -10.89
CA GLY A 70 6.12 -12.33 -11.55
C GLY A 70 4.92 -13.20 -11.16
N ASN A 71 5.04 -14.12 -10.21
CA ASN A 71 3.90 -14.89 -9.71
C ASN A 71 3.02 -14.03 -8.80
N ASP A 72 1.77 -14.46 -8.58
CA ASP A 72 0.87 -13.76 -7.65
C ASP A 72 1.47 -13.75 -6.24
N ALA A 73 1.63 -12.55 -5.66
CA ALA A 73 2.13 -12.37 -4.31
C ALA A 73 1.02 -12.31 -3.27
N CYS A 74 -0.25 -12.32 -3.68
CA CYS A 74 -1.38 -12.33 -2.76
C CYS A 74 -1.40 -13.64 -1.97
N ASN A 75 -1.45 -13.52 -0.64
CA ASN A 75 -1.38 -14.64 0.29
C ASN A 75 -2.38 -14.46 1.43
N ASP A 76 -2.50 -15.43 2.34
CA ASP A 76 -3.50 -15.38 3.42
C ASP A 76 -3.27 -14.19 4.37
N LEU A 77 -2.02 -13.73 4.53
CA LEU A 77 -1.73 -12.52 5.31
C LEU A 77 -2.25 -11.26 4.59
N THR A 78 -2.20 -11.19 3.25
CA THR A 78 -2.87 -10.12 2.48
C THR A 78 -4.35 -10.03 2.84
N ASP A 79 -4.99 -11.18 2.96
CA ASP A 79 -6.41 -11.31 3.31
C ASP A 79 -6.69 -10.94 4.77
N CYS A 80 -5.81 -11.31 5.71
CA CYS A 80 -5.92 -10.92 7.11
C CYS A 80 -5.82 -9.40 7.29
N TYR A 81 -4.98 -8.70 6.50
CA TYR A 81 -4.94 -7.23 6.52
C TYR A 81 -6.27 -6.61 6.05
N LEU A 82 -6.87 -7.16 4.98
CA LEU A 82 -8.15 -6.68 4.45
C LEU A 82 -9.30 -6.91 5.46
N GLU A 83 -9.34 -8.06 6.12
CA GLU A 83 -10.28 -8.33 7.21
C GLU A 83 -10.03 -7.43 8.42
N GLY A 84 -8.77 -7.28 8.83
CA GLY A 84 -8.39 -6.41 9.95
C GLY A 84 -8.82 -4.95 9.72
N ALA A 85 -8.78 -4.47 8.48
CA ALA A 85 -9.33 -3.15 8.14
C ALA A 85 -10.85 -3.04 8.31
N LEU A 86 -11.61 -4.09 7.96
CA LEU A 86 -13.06 -4.13 8.17
C LEU A 86 -13.45 -4.09 9.65
N LEU A 87 -12.60 -4.67 10.51
CA LEU A 87 -12.74 -4.65 11.95
C LEU A 87 -12.35 -3.28 12.54
N ALA A 88 -11.15 -2.78 12.22
CA ALA A 88 -10.60 -1.56 12.80
C ALA A 88 -11.33 -0.29 12.32
N ARG A 89 -11.73 -0.24 11.04
CA ARG A 89 -12.42 0.89 10.39
C ARG A 89 -11.74 2.25 10.58
N ILE A 90 -10.41 2.27 10.47
CA ILE A 90 -9.60 3.48 10.61
C ILE A 90 -9.26 4.04 9.24
N ASN A 91 -9.16 5.36 9.12
CA ASN A 91 -8.88 6.04 7.85
C ASN A 91 -7.41 5.95 7.43
N ASP A 92 -6.47 5.84 8.38
CA ASP A 92 -5.04 5.78 8.10
C ASP A 92 -4.37 4.72 9.00
N PRO A 93 -3.33 4.02 8.53
CA PRO A 93 -2.79 4.06 7.16
C PRO A 93 -3.76 3.48 6.14
N THR A 94 -3.82 4.09 4.97
CA THR A 94 -4.69 3.62 3.87
C THR A 94 -4.05 2.43 3.15
N PHE A 95 -4.86 1.61 2.49
CA PHE A 95 -4.36 0.51 1.66
C PHE A 95 -4.26 0.88 0.17
N GLY A 96 -3.18 0.43 -0.46
CA GLY A 96 -3.00 0.41 -1.91
C GLY A 96 -2.88 -1.04 -2.38
N PHE A 97 -3.85 -1.51 -3.14
CA PHE A 97 -3.87 -2.85 -3.70
C PHE A 97 -3.27 -2.89 -5.09
N ARG A 98 -2.31 -3.79 -5.28
CA ARG A 98 -1.68 -4.08 -6.56
C ARG A 98 -2.43 -5.19 -7.27
N TYR A 99 -3.15 -4.81 -8.32
CA TYR A 99 -3.87 -5.72 -9.19
C TYR A 99 -2.97 -6.22 -10.32
N SER A 100 -3.00 -7.53 -10.56
CA SER A 100 -2.49 -8.16 -11.78
C SER A 100 -3.54 -9.12 -12.33
N SER A 101 -3.45 -9.45 -13.62
CA SER A 101 -4.24 -10.52 -14.24
C SER A 101 -4.11 -11.88 -13.54
N ARG A 102 -3.07 -12.08 -12.73
CA ARG A 102 -2.81 -13.32 -11.97
C ARG A 102 -3.37 -13.31 -10.54
N THR A 103 -3.90 -12.18 -10.08
CA THR A 103 -4.36 -12.03 -8.70
C THR A 103 -5.46 -13.04 -8.36
N ARG A 104 -5.30 -13.77 -7.24
CA ARG A 104 -6.31 -14.73 -6.78
C ARG A 104 -7.67 -14.07 -6.52
N THR A 105 -8.72 -14.73 -7.00
CA THR A 105 -10.11 -14.22 -6.95
C THR A 105 -10.61 -13.99 -5.53
N GLU A 106 -10.16 -14.78 -4.56
CA GLU A 106 -10.56 -14.63 -3.16
C GLU A 106 -10.12 -13.28 -2.58
N THR A 107 -8.85 -12.91 -2.71
CA THR A 107 -8.36 -11.59 -2.27
C THR A 107 -9.09 -10.46 -2.99
N LEU A 108 -9.36 -10.60 -4.30
CA LEU A 108 -10.14 -9.59 -5.02
C LEU A 108 -11.53 -9.39 -4.45
N ARG A 109 -12.21 -10.45 -4.01
CA ARG A 109 -13.52 -10.33 -3.35
C ARG A 109 -13.41 -9.52 -2.06
N ARG A 110 -12.41 -9.80 -1.22
CA ARG A 110 -12.17 -9.05 0.04
C ARG A 110 -11.80 -7.59 -0.21
N VAL A 111 -11.00 -7.32 -1.25
CA VAL A 111 -10.72 -5.96 -1.72
C VAL A 111 -12.02 -5.21 -2.04
N PHE A 112 -12.91 -5.82 -2.82
CA PHE A 112 -14.20 -5.22 -3.13
C PHE A 112 -15.13 -5.13 -1.92
N GLU A 113 -14.99 -6.02 -0.95
CA GLU A 113 -15.72 -5.96 0.32
C GLU A 113 -15.30 -4.74 1.15
N CYS A 114 -14.00 -4.46 1.31
CA CYS A 114 -13.51 -3.23 1.93
C CYS A 114 -14.09 -1.97 1.27
N ILE A 115 -14.11 -1.94 -0.07
CA ILE A 115 -14.70 -0.83 -0.84
C ILE A 115 -16.20 -0.73 -0.59
N ARG A 116 -16.93 -1.84 -0.61
CA ARG A 116 -18.37 -1.91 -0.35
C ARG A 116 -18.73 -1.40 1.04
N HIS A 117 -17.88 -1.64 2.04
CA HIS A 117 -18.06 -1.15 3.40
C HIS A 117 -17.79 0.36 3.58
N GLY A 118 -17.35 1.06 2.53
CA GLY A 118 -17.22 2.52 2.54
C GLY A 118 -15.95 3.03 3.21
N LEU A 119 -14.93 2.19 3.40
CA LEU A 119 -13.64 2.60 3.98
C LEU A 119 -12.86 3.55 3.05
N GLY A 120 -13.18 3.55 1.76
CA GLY A 120 -12.48 4.34 0.73
C GLY A 120 -11.14 3.71 0.28
N TYR A 121 -10.73 2.61 0.88
CA TYR A 121 -9.53 1.84 0.53
C TYR A 121 -9.87 0.32 0.49
N PRO A 122 -9.08 -0.50 -0.23
CA PRO A 122 -7.84 -0.14 -0.91
C PRO A 122 -8.03 0.63 -2.23
N SER A 123 -7.09 1.54 -2.54
CA SER A 123 -6.93 2.08 -3.90
C SER A 123 -6.33 1.00 -4.81
N ILE A 124 -6.85 0.82 -6.02
CA ILE A 124 -6.42 -0.28 -6.91
C ILE A 124 -5.50 0.24 -8.02
N ARG A 125 -4.39 -0.45 -8.26
CA ARG A 125 -3.38 -0.10 -9.27
C ARG A 125 -2.96 -1.30 -10.09
N ASN A 126 -2.87 -1.13 -11.41
CA ASN A 126 -2.59 -2.23 -12.34
C ASN A 126 -1.08 -2.43 -12.56
N ASP A 127 -0.54 -3.54 -12.07
CA ASP A 127 0.85 -3.97 -12.21
C ASP A 127 1.26 -4.15 -13.68
N ASP A 128 0.36 -4.66 -14.53
CA ASP A 128 0.64 -4.95 -15.95
C ASP A 128 0.94 -3.66 -16.74
N VAL A 129 0.53 -2.49 -16.22
CA VAL A 129 0.82 -1.17 -16.78
C VAL A 129 1.94 -0.47 -16.01
N LEU A 130 1.94 -0.56 -14.68
CA LEU A 130 2.86 0.19 -13.82
C LEU A 130 4.29 -0.35 -13.86
N ILE A 131 4.47 -1.66 -13.93
CA ILE A 131 5.81 -2.26 -13.98
C ILE A 131 6.54 -1.84 -15.26
N PRO A 132 5.96 -1.97 -16.47
CA PRO A 132 6.58 -1.44 -17.69
C PRO A 132 6.84 0.07 -17.63
N ASN A 133 5.93 0.84 -17.02
CA ASN A 133 6.09 2.29 -16.87
C ASN A 133 7.31 2.65 -16.01
N LEU A 134 7.48 1.98 -14.87
CA LEU A 134 8.63 2.16 -13.97
C LEU A 134 9.95 1.82 -14.66
N MET A 135 9.98 0.76 -15.46
CA MET A 135 11.16 0.38 -16.23
C MET A 135 11.47 1.40 -17.33
N HIS A 136 10.45 1.83 -18.09
CA HIS A 136 10.65 2.70 -19.25
C HIS A 136 11.05 4.13 -18.86
N TRP A 137 10.34 4.75 -17.91
CA TRP A 137 10.54 6.16 -17.58
C TRP A 137 11.63 6.41 -16.54
N PHE A 138 11.85 5.44 -15.64
CA PHE A 138 12.79 5.60 -14.52
C PHE A 138 13.98 4.64 -14.59
N GLY A 139 14.02 3.75 -15.58
CA GLY A 139 15.16 2.85 -15.80
C GLY A 139 15.35 1.80 -14.70
N HIS A 140 14.31 1.54 -13.89
CA HIS A 140 14.42 0.55 -12.83
C HIS A 140 14.58 -0.87 -13.39
N PRO A 141 15.46 -1.70 -12.80
CA PRO A 141 15.51 -3.13 -13.13
C PRO A 141 14.15 -3.78 -12.94
N LEU A 142 13.79 -4.75 -13.78
CA LEU A 142 12.50 -5.45 -13.71
C LEU A 142 12.20 -5.99 -12.31
N LYS A 143 13.22 -6.55 -11.65
CA LYS A 143 13.14 -7.09 -10.30
C LYS A 143 12.68 -6.04 -9.28
N ASP A 144 13.25 -4.84 -9.36
CA ASP A 144 12.92 -3.73 -8.48
C ASP A 144 11.56 -3.12 -8.83
N ALA A 145 11.27 -3.01 -10.14
CA ALA A 145 9.98 -2.54 -10.63
C ALA A 145 8.83 -3.45 -10.17
N ARG A 146 9.01 -4.78 -10.14
CA ARG A 146 8.03 -5.74 -9.58
C ARG A 146 7.81 -5.58 -8.07
N ARG A 147 8.75 -4.97 -7.36
CA ARG A 147 8.67 -4.72 -5.91
C ARG A 147 8.13 -3.35 -5.55
N TRP A 148 7.55 -2.64 -6.51
CA TRP A 148 7.04 -1.30 -6.27
C TRP A 148 5.98 -1.24 -5.16
N VAL A 149 5.96 -0.10 -4.48
CA VAL A 149 5.03 0.26 -3.43
C VAL A 149 4.49 1.66 -3.68
N HIS A 150 3.33 1.95 -3.11
CA HIS A 150 2.86 3.33 -3.02
C HIS A 150 3.78 4.14 -2.11
N GLN A 151 4.30 5.23 -2.65
CA GLN A 151 4.88 6.32 -1.90
C GLN A 151 3.87 7.45 -1.80
N ALA A 152 3.45 7.76 -0.57
CA ALA A 152 2.27 8.59 -0.34
C ALA A 152 1.07 8.04 -1.13
N CYS A 153 0.17 8.91 -1.60
CA CYS A 153 -1.12 8.50 -2.13
C CYS A 153 -1.05 7.56 -3.35
N MET A 154 -0.28 7.90 -4.40
CA MET A 154 -0.36 7.24 -5.71
C MET A 154 0.97 6.96 -6.42
N ALA A 155 2.10 7.48 -5.94
CA ALA A 155 3.36 7.44 -6.66
C ALA A 155 3.97 6.03 -6.52
N PRO A 156 4.10 5.27 -7.62
CA PRO A 156 4.75 3.98 -7.58
C PRO A 156 6.26 4.18 -7.48
N ALA A 157 6.91 3.41 -6.64
CA ALA A 157 8.37 3.37 -6.57
C ALA A 157 8.82 2.03 -5.99
N PRO A 158 9.93 1.45 -6.48
CA PRO A 158 10.55 0.30 -5.85
C PRO A 158 10.76 0.52 -4.35
N ASP A 159 10.68 -0.55 -3.56
CA ASP A 159 10.98 -0.53 -2.12
C ASP A 159 12.48 -0.48 -1.81
N THR A 160 13.29 -0.03 -2.75
CA THR A 160 14.74 0.16 -2.62
C THR A 160 15.06 1.59 -2.17
N LYS A 161 16.25 1.79 -1.58
CA LYS A 161 16.72 3.10 -1.11
C LYS A 161 16.72 4.19 -2.20
N LEU A 162 16.89 3.79 -3.46
CA LEU A 162 16.98 4.68 -4.62
C LEU A 162 15.72 4.63 -5.51
N GLY A 163 14.65 3.96 -5.06
CA GLY A 163 13.41 3.82 -5.83
C GLY A 163 12.55 5.07 -5.88
N ALA A 164 12.73 6.02 -4.94
CA ALA A 164 11.92 7.23 -4.89
C ALA A 164 12.32 8.20 -6.02
N PRO A 165 11.37 8.69 -6.85
CA PRO A 165 11.68 9.72 -7.83
C PRO A 165 12.13 11.02 -7.13
N ALA A 166 13.14 11.69 -7.70
CA ALA A 166 13.74 12.90 -7.14
C ALA A 166 12.74 14.06 -6.94
N MET A 167 11.62 14.06 -7.69
CA MET A 167 10.51 14.99 -7.52
C MET A 167 9.23 14.23 -7.18
N ARG A 168 8.79 14.41 -5.93
CA ARG A 168 7.59 13.80 -5.35
C ARG A 168 6.37 14.62 -5.80
N TYR A 169 5.84 14.33 -6.99
CA TYR A 169 4.73 15.03 -7.67
C TYR A 169 5.05 16.46 -8.13
N PRO A 170 4.78 16.82 -9.40
CA PRO A 170 4.49 18.22 -9.71
C PRO A 170 3.16 18.55 -9.02
N HIS A 171 3.18 19.37 -7.97
CA HIS A 171 1.95 19.96 -7.44
C HIS A 171 1.42 20.93 -8.51
N PRO A 172 0.33 20.61 -9.23
CA PRO A 172 -0.09 21.40 -10.39
C PRO A 172 -0.41 22.86 -10.01
N THR A 173 -0.77 23.11 -8.75
CA THR A 173 -0.99 24.44 -8.18
C THR A 173 0.33 25.23 -7.95
N LEU A 174 1.46 24.56 -7.69
CA LEU A 174 2.76 25.24 -7.68
C LEU A 174 3.21 25.55 -9.11
N ALA A 175 3.01 24.61 -10.04
CA ALA A 175 3.38 24.81 -11.44
C ALA A 175 2.55 25.91 -12.14
N SER A 176 1.29 26.11 -11.76
CA SER A 176 0.45 27.20 -12.26
C SER A 176 0.80 28.56 -11.64
N ALA A 177 1.24 28.60 -10.38
CA ALA A 177 1.74 29.84 -9.79
C ALA A 177 2.96 30.40 -10.55
N VAL A 178 3.84 29.55 -11.07
CA VAL A 178 5.00 29.97 -11.88
C VAL A 178 4.57 30.51 -13.26
N LYS A 179 3.49 30.00 -13.85
CA LYS A 179 2.98 30.46 -15.16
C LYS A 179 2.28 31.82 -15.12
N THR A 180 2.07 32.42 -13.94
CA THR A 180 1.40 33.73 -13.83
C THR A 180 2.40 34.90 -13.76
N ILE A 181 3.71 34.62 -13.81
CA ILE A 181 4.79 35.62 -13.73
C ILE A 181 5.70 35.56 -14.98
N SER A 182 5.19 35.07 -16.10
CA SER A 182 5.88 35.11 -17.41
C SER A 182 5.11 35.97 -18.41
#